data_AF-A0A1A7BFR3-F1
#
_entry.id   AF-A0A1A7BFR3-F1
#
_cell.length_a   1.000
_cell.length_b   1.000
_cell.length_c   1.000
_cell.angle_alpha   90.00
_cell.angle_beta   90.00
_cell.angle_gamma   90.00
#
_symmetry.space_group_name_H-M   'P 1'
#
loop_
_entity.id
_entity.type
_entity.pdbx_description
1 polymer ?
#
loop_
_entity_poly.entity_id
_entity_poly.type
_entity_poly.pdbx_seq_one_letter_code
_entity_poly.pdbx_strand_id
1 'polypeptide(L)'
;MHHSSDKIRGRFMSFFCRIMATAIVAMAGTVPALAQIAVHPVIIDLPPEDLQRADFTVENPTSERVFVAVEPARIDAPGSEGETRVALSDPQQLGLLASPPRMILEPGERRFVRLAALTPPGDADRVFRVAVKPVAGDVTGEESGLKILVGYDLLVIQRPANPTLTIDWENSAEQVIVRNNGNSNAQLINGRSCKPGQPEESCTKVPSSRLYAGNAITVTKGAEEVVTFDVLFMGRSSRIVME
;
A
#
# COMPACT_ATOMS: atom_id res chain seq x y z
N MET A 1 76.51 -58.04 -26.40
CA MET A 1 77.38 -57.53 -25.31
C MET A 1 76.63 -56.41 -24.61
N HIS A 2 76.57 -56.45 -23.27
CA HIS A 2 75.89 -55.51 -22.33
C HIS A 2 74.35 -55.51 -22.45
N HIS A 3 73.54 -56.16 -21.59
CA HIS A 3 73.49 -56.39 -20.13
C HIS A 3 72.90 -55.20 -19.32
N SER A 4 71.86 -55.55 -18.53
CA SER A 4 71.30 -54.87 -17.33
C SER A 4 69.96 -54.14 -17.58
N SER A 5 68.80 -54.69 -17.21
CA SER A 5 68.23 -55.01 -15.88
C SER A 5 67.92 -53.80 -15.00
N ASP A 6 66.63 -53.54 -14.77
CA ASP A 6 66.03 -53.36 -13.42
C ASP A 6 64.48 -53.36 -13.53
N LYS A 7 63.82 -54.43 -13.11
CA LYS A 7 63.25 -54.73 -11.77
C LYS A 7 61.90 -54.07 -11.47
N ILE A 8 60.88 -54.86 -11.79
CA ILE A 8 59.51 -54.78 -11.27
C ILE A 8 59.51 -55.23 -9.80
N ARG A 9 58.93 -54.43 -8.91
CA ARG A 9 58.60 -54.83 -7.53
C ARG A 9 57.22 -54.30 -7.16
N GLY A 10 56.28 -55.22 -6.95
CA GLY A 10 54.96 -54.94 -6.40
C GLY A 10 54.95 -54.87 -4.86
N ARG A 11 53.94 -54.18 -4.33
CA ARG A 11 53.30 -54.32 -3.00
C ARG A 11 51.84 -53.90 -3.24
N PHE A 12 50.86 -54.78 -3.33
CA PHE A 12 50.19 -55.56 -2.29
C PHE A 12 49.65 -54.73 -1.10
N MET A 13 48.31 -54.76 -1.01
CA MET A 13 47.44 -54.67 0.17
C MET A 13 47.06 -53.30 0.78
N SER A 14 45.89 -52.83 0.37
CA SER A 14 44.68 -52.59 1.20
C SER A 14 44.84 -52.01 2.60
N PHE A 15 44.30 -50.80 2.82
CA PHE A 15 43.76 -50.39 4.13
C PHE A 15 42.55 -49.46 3.95
N PHE A 16 41.39 -49.98 4.35
CA PHE A 16 40.13 -49.28 4.59
C PHE A 16 40.33 -48.04 5.47
N CYS A 17 39.87 -46.85 5.04
CA CYS A 17 39.70 -45.72 5.94
C CYS A 17 38.65 -44.69 5.43
N ARG A 18 37.49 -44.69 6.10
CA ARG A 18 36.63 -43.53 6.45
C ARG A 18 35.80 -42.79 5.37
N ILE A 19 34.52 -43.18 5.35
CA ILE A 19 33.31 -42.34 5.57
C ILE A 19 33.60 -40.84 5.78
N MET A 20 33.10 -39.98 4.88
CA MET A 20 32.09 -38.96 5.22
C MET A 20 31.50 -38.31 3.96
N ALA A 21 30.21 -38.54 3.72
CA ALA A 21 29.41 -37.79 2.75
C ALA A 21 29.02 -36.45 3.38
N THR A 22 29.61 -35.35 2.90
CA THR A 22 29.25 -34.00 3.32
C THR A 22 28.16 -33.46 2.38
N ALA A 23 26.90 -33.69 2.74
CA ALA A 23 25.77 -32.98 2.13
C ALA A 23 25.68 -31.59 2.77
N ILE A 24 26.36 -30.60 2.16
CA ILE A 24 26.18 -29.18 2.51
C ILE A 24 24.83 -28.76 1.94
N VAL A 25 23.79 -28.76 2.78
CA VAL A 25 22.51 -28.12 2.49
C VAL A 25 22.78 -26.62 2.41
N ALA A 26 22.75 -26.07 1.20
CA ALA A 26 22.80 -24.64 0.98
C ALA A 26 21.52 -24.01 1.56
N MET A 27 21.61 -23.51 2.80
CA MET A 27 20.64 -22.56 3.32
C MET A 27 20.78 -21.27 2.52
N ALA A 28 20.00 -21.16 1.44
CA ALA A 28 19.73 -19.89 0.78
C ALA A 28 18.98 -19.00 1.78
N GLY A 29 19.73 -18.21 2.55
CA GLY A 29 19.18 -17.20 3.43
C GLY A 29 18.41 -16.18 2.57
N THR A 30 17.10 -16.08 2.77
CA THR A 30 16.32 -14.97 2.26
C THR A 30 16.81 -13.71 2.94
N VAL A 31 17.58 -12.88 2.23
CA VAL A 31 17.92 -11.54 2.74
C VAL A 31 16.63 -10.73 2.74
N PRO A 32 16.10 -10.32 3.90
CA PRO A 32 14.92 -9.47 3.92
C PRO A 32 15.28 -8.15 3.24
N ALA A 33 14.57 -7.81 2.16
CA ALA A 33 14.66 -6.47 1.58
C ALA A 33 14.07 -5.49 2.60
N LEU A 34 14.93 -4.77 3.33
CA LEU A 34 14.50 -3.75 4.28
C LEU A 34 14.04 -2.51 3.50
N ALA A 35 12.83 -2.04 3.79
CA ALA A 35 12.33 -0.78 3.25
C ALA A 35 13.23 0.38 3.71
N GLN A 36 13.62 1.25 2.78
CA GLN A 36 14.58 2.33 3.06
C GLN A 36 13.96 3.51 3.83
N ILE A 37 12.63 3.61 3.83
CA ILE A 37 11.88 4.60 4.58
C ILE A 37 10.63 3.97 5.20
N ALA A 38 10.13 4.59 6.27
CA ALA A 38 8.82 4.34 6.85
C ALA A 38 7.98 5.61 6.84
N VAL A 39 6.68 5.50 6.58
CA VAL A 39 5.77 6.66 6.48
C VAL A 39 4.52 6.45 7.33
N HIS A 40 4.12 7.46 8.09
CA HIS A 40 2.93 7.42 8.94
C HIS A 40 2.25 8.80 9.11
N PRO A 41 0.91 8.91 9.04
CA PRO A 41 -0.04 7.91 8.56
C PRO A 41 -0.02 7.79 7.02
N VAL A 42 -0.62 6.72 6.47
CA VAL A 42 -0.72 6.50 5.01
C VAL A 42 -2.06 6.93 4.39
N ILE A 43 -3.03 7.30 5.23
CA ILE A 43 -4.29 7.93 4.85
C ILE A 43 -4.42 9.20 5.69
N ILE A 44 -4.67 10.33 5.04
CA ILE A 44 -4.76 11.65 5.65
C ILE A 44 -6.10 12.26 5.25
N ASP A 45 -6.87 12.66 6.26
CA ASP A 45 -8.12 13.37 6.10
C ASP A 45 -7.86 14.85 6.42
N LEU A 46 -8.16 15.75 5.49
CA LEU A 46 -8.17 17.19 5.71
C LEU A 46 -9.64 17.59 5.99
N PRO A 47 -10.03 17.74 7.26
CA PRO A 47 -11.41 17.98 7.64
C PRO A 47 -11.92 19.32 7.11
N PRO A 48 -13.24 19.58 7.15
CA PRO A 48 -13.83 20.86 6.75
C PRO A 48 -13.60 21.97 7.80
N GLU A 49 -12.33 22.23 8.13
CA GLU A 49 -11.91 23.28 9.07
C GLU A 49 -11.24 24.45 8.33
N ASP A 50 -11.11 25.60 9.00
CA ASP A 50 -10.56 26.85 8.44
C ASP A 50 -9.16 26.67 7.81
N LEU A 51 -8.38 25.73 8.32
CA LEU A 51 -7.03 25.44 7.85
C LEU A 51 -6.92 23.95 7.52
N GLN A 52 -7.35 23.56 6.31
CA GLN A 52 -7.25 22.19 5.78
C GLN A 52 -5.78 21.77 5.57
N ARG A 53 -5.12 21.41 6.67
CA ARG A 53 -3.69 21.09 6.77
C ARG A 53 -3.48 19.90 7.69
N ALA A 54 -2.48 19.08 7.36
CA ALA A 54 -2.09 17.94 8.19
C ALA A 54 -0.60 17.66 7.99
N ASP A 55 0.01 16.99 8.96
CA ASP A 55 1.40 16.56 8.87
C ASP A 55 1.45 15.03 8.79
N PHE A 56 2.39 14.50 8.02
CA PHE A 56 2.80 13.10 8.09
C PHE A 56 4.29 12.99 8.34
N THR A 57 4.69 11.83 8.84
CA THR A 57 6.06 11.55 9.26
C THR A 57 6.73 10.64 8.25
N VAL A 58 7.97 10.95 7.90
CA VAL A 58 8.87 10.06 7.17
C VAL A 58 10.08 9.77 8.05
N GLU A 59 10.44 8.50 8.15
CA GLU A 59 11.53 8.01 8.97
C GLU A 59 12.49 7.18 8.12
N ASN A 60 13.78 7.30 8.41
CA ASN A 60 14.81 6.43 7.88
C ASN A 60 15.21 5.38 8.92
N PRO A 61 14.69 4.14 8.84
CA PRO A 61 15.03 3.08 9.79
C PRO A 61 16.38 2.42 9.50
N THR A 62 17.10 2.86 8.47
CA THR A 62 18.34 2.23 8.00
C THR A 62 19.59 2.90 8.59
N SER A 63 20.75 2.26 8.37
CA SER A 63 22.06 2.80 8.75
C SER A 63 22.68 3.72 7.69
N GLU A 64 22.03 3.95 6.57
CA GLU A 64 22.52 4.78 5.46
C GLU A 64 21.72 6.07 5.34
N ARG A 65 22.34 7.14 4.83
CA ARG A 65 21.62 8.37 4.50
C ARG A 65 20.66 8.12 3.33
N VAL A 66 19.43 8.63 3.43
CA VAL A 66 18.42 8.53 2.37
C VAL A 66 17.97 9.92 1.90
N PHE A 67 17.86 10.08 0.57
CA PHE A 67 17.24 11.24 -0.06
C PHE A 67 15.80 10.90 -0.40
N VAL A 68 14.85 11.73 -0.01
CA VAL A 68 13.41 11.47 -0.20
C VAL A 68 12.80 12.56 -1.06
N ALA A 69 11.97 12.16 -2.02
CA ALA A 69 11.09 13.04 -2.77
C ALA A 69 9.63 12.83 -2.35
N VAL A 70 8.88 13.93 -2.26
CA VAL A 70 7.44 13.97 -1.97
C VAL A 70 6.73 14.61 -3.16
N GLU A 71 5.89 13.83 -3.83
CA GLU A 71 5.28 14.18 -5.11
C GLU A 71 3.76 14.00 -5.05
N PRO A 72 3.01 15.09 -4.79
CA PRO A 72 1.56 15.09 -4.87
C PRO A 72 1.03 14.94 -6.30
N ALA A 73 -0.10 14.23 -6.44
CA ALA A 73 -0.91 14.16 -7.64
C ALA A 73 -2.39 14.18 -7.25
N ARG A 74 -3.23 14.79 -8.08
CA ARG A 74 -4.69 14.77 -7.93
C ARG A 74 -5.25 13.52 -8.61
N ILE A 75 -6.28 12.94 -8.01
CA ILE A 75 -7.03 11.83 -8.60
C ILE A 75 -8.39 12.36 -9.03
N ASP A 76 -8.63 12.30 -10.35
CA ASP A 76 -9.91 12.67 -10.94
C ASP A 76 -10.75 11.39 -11.11
N ALA A 77 -12.07 11.52 -10.88
CA ALA A 77 -13.03 10.42 -10.90
C ALA A 77 -12.60 9.18 -10.07
N PRO A 78 -12.23 9.35 -8.79
CA PRO A 78 -11.64 8.30 -7.96
C PRO A 78 -12.59 7.10 -7.81
N GLY A 79 -12.04 5.89 -7.87
CA GLY A 79 -12.77 4.62 -7.73
C GLY A 79 -13.74 4.30 -8.86
N SER A 80 -13.62 4.97 -10.01
CA SER A 80 -14.40 4.69 -11.22
C SER A 80 -13.51 4.15 -12.35
N GLU A 81 -14.10 3.65 -13.44
CA GLU A 81 -13.35 3.23 -14.63
C GLU A 81 -12.61 4.40 -15.31
N GLY A 82 -13.07 5.64 -15.08
CA GLY A 82 -12.46 6.86 -15.60
C GLY A 82 -11.41 7.47 -14.67
N GLU A 83 -10.96 6.75 -13.64
CA GLU A 83 -9.96 7.26 -12.69
C GLU A 83 -8.67 7.67 -13.42
N THR A 84 -8.22 8.91 -13.19
CA THR A 84 -6.94 9.40 -13.74
C THR A 84 -6.10 10.07 -12.68
N ARG A 85 -4.78 9.93 -12.81
CA ARG A 85 -3.79 10.58 -11.95
C ARG A 85 -3.19 11.78 -12.67
N VAL A 86 -3.45 12.98 -12.14
CA VAL A 86 -2.99 14.25 -12.69
C VAL A 86 -1.85 14.79 -11.81
N ALA A 87 -0.63 14.77 -12.35
CA ALA A 87 0.53 15.37 -11.71
C ALA A 87 0.80 16.76 -12.32
N LEU A 88 0.81 17.79 -11.48
CA LEU A 88 1.12 19.17 -11.88
C LEU A 88 2.28 19.69 -11.06
N SER A 89 3.23 20.37 -11.70
CA SER A 89 4.38 20.95 -11.02
C SER A 89 4.01 22.19 -10.19
N ASP A 90 2.96 22.90 -10.60
CA ASP A 90 2.42 24.06 -9.90
C ASP A 90 1.44 23.60 -8.79
N PRO A 91 1.78 23.78 -7.50
CA PRO A 91 0.94 23.35 -6.39
C PRO A 91 -0.36 24.17 -6.30
N GLN A 92 -0.40 25.43 -6.75
CA GLN A 92 -1.63 26.21 -6.79
C GLN A 92 -2.63 25.60 -7.78
N GLN A 93 -2.17 25.18 -8.96
CA GLN A 93 -3.02 24.49 -9.94
C GLN A 93 -3.45 23.09 -9.47
N LEU A 94 -2.56 22.38 -8.79
CA LEU A 94 -2.91 21.09 -8.18
C LEU A 94 -3.92 21.24 -7.04
N GLY A 95 -3.78 22.33 -6.26
CA GLY A 95 -4.53 22.64 -5.06
C GLY A 95 -4.08 21.90 -3.79
N LEU A 96 -2.90 21.28 -3.83
CA LEU A 96 -2.27 20.65 -2.66
C LEU A 96 -0.77 20.97 -2.64
N LEU A 97 -0.29 21.48 -1.51
CA LEU A 97 1.12 21.69 -1.24
C LEU A 97 1.63 20.60 -0.30
N ALA A 98 2.78 20.00 -0.63
CA ALA A 98 3.58 19.19 0.28
C ALA A 98 4.93 19.88 0.55
N SER A 99 5.27 20.09 1.82
CA SER A 99 6.49 20.80 2.21
C SER A 99 7.22 20.12 3.38
N PRO A 100 8.53 19.85 3.26
CA PRO A 100 9.36 20.08 2.08
C PRO A 100 9.09 19.03 0.97
N PRO A 101 9.25 19.37 -0.32
CA PRO A 101 9.07 18.42 -1.43
C PRO A 101 10.27 17.47 -1.60
N ARG A 102 11.42 17.81 -1.02
CA ARG A 102 12.61 16.96 -0.95
C ARG A 102 13.29 17.13 0.39
N MET A 103 13.85 16.06 0.92
CA MET A 103 14.62 16.09 2.17
C MET A 103 15.69 15.01 2.20
N ILE A 104 16.63 15.20 3.11
CA ILE A 104 17.66 14.22 3.46
C ILE A 104 17.30 13.71 4.85
N LEU A 105 17.36 12.40 5.05
CA LEU A 105 17.21 11.74 6.33
C LEU A 105 18.50 11.01 6.66
N GLU A 106 19.16 11.41 7.74
CA GLU A 106 20.26 10.67 8.34
C GLU A 106 19.77 9.33 8.96
N PRO A 107 20.67 8.39 9.29
CA PRO A 107 20.28 7.14 9.95
C PRO A 107 19.46 7.37 11.22
N GLY A 108 18.29 6.74 11.30
CA GLY A 108 17.34 6.90 12.41
C GLY A 108 16.61 8.25 12.45
N GLU A 109 16.84 9.15 11.48
CA GLU A 109 16.20 10.46 11.46
C GLU A 109 14.72 10.35 11.05
N ARG A 110 13.92 11.19 11.69
CA ARG A 110 12.50 11.36 11.44
C ARG A 110 12.20 12.83 11.12
N ARG A 111 11.44 13.08 10.05
CA ARG A 111 10.98 14.43 9.70
C ARG A 111 9.48 14.47 9.39
N PHE A 112 8.88 15.61 9.69
CA PHE A 112 7.51 15.91 9.29
C PHE A 112 7.47 16.54 7.90
N VAL A 113 6.47 16.15 7.12
CA VAL A 113 6.07 16.79 5.87
C VAL A 113 4.67 17.33 6.06
N ARG A 114 4.50 18.63 5.78
CA ARG A 114 3.23 19.32 5.88
C ARG A 114 2.48 19.26 4.57
N LEU A 115 1.24 18.82 4.64
CA LEU A 115 0.24 18.95 3.60
C LEU A 115 -0.65 20.15 3.89
N ALA A 116 -0.93 20.95 2.86
CA ALA A 116 -1.89 22.04 2.94
C ALA A 116 -2.72 22.10 1.66
N ALA A 117 -4.04 22.08 1.80
CA ALA A 117 -4.92 22.42 0.69
C ALA A 117 -4.70 23.90 0.34
N LEU A 118 -4.52 24.19 -0.95
CA LEU A 118 -4.30 25.55 -1.46
C LEU A 118 -5.57 26.17 -2.06
N THR A 119 -6.67 25.46 -1.92
CA THR A 119 -7.98 25.80 -2.44
C THR A 119 -9.01 25.54 -1.36
N PRO A 120 -10.05 26.38 -1.21
CA PRO A 120 -11.12 26.13 -0.27
C PRO A 120 -11.80 24.77 -0.49
N PRO A 121 -12.52 24.25 0.54
CA PRO A 121 -13.40 23.10 0.35
C PRO A 121 -14.36 23.33 -0.82
N GLY A 122 -14.48 22.33 -1.70
CA GLY A 122 -15.44 22.34 -2.80
C GLY A 122 -16.78 21.69 -2.41
N ASP A 123 -17.55 21.30 -3.44
CA ASP A 123 -18.86 20.66 -3.28
C ASP A 123 -18.76 19.16 -2.97
N ALA A 124 -17.63 18.53 -3.29
CA ALA A 124 -17.34 17.12 -3.04
C ALA A 124 -15.87 16.92 -2.61
N ASP A 125 -15.54 15.70 -2.18
CA ASP A 125 -14.16 15.35 -1.84
C ASP A 125 -13.19 15.62 -3.00
N ARG A 126 -12.03 16.18 -2.66
CA ARG A 126 -10.88 16.18 -3.56
C ARG A 126 -9.86 15.16 -3.09
N VAL A 127 -9.51 14.26 -4.00
CA VAL A 127 -8.66 13.11 -3.69
C VAL A 127 -7.28 13.34 -4.29
N PHE A 128 -6.26 13.05 -3.49
CA PHE A 128 -4.87 13.15 -3.91
C PHE A 128 -4.12 11.88 -3.52
N ARG A 129 -3.07 11.62 -4.29
CA ARG A 129 -2.07 10.60 -4.01
C ARG A 129 -0.72 11.27 -3.87
N VAL A 130 -0.07 11.09 -2.71
CA VAL A 130 1.23 11.69 -2.42
C VAL A 130 2.27 10.58 -2.42
N ALA A 131 3.09 10.54 -3.47
CA ALA A 131 4.18 9.59 -3.55
C ALA A 131 5.35 10.07 -2.67
N VAL A 132 5.81 9.22 -1.76
CA VAL A 132 6.96 9.46 -0.89
C VAL A 132 7.98 8.37 -1.19
N LYS A 133 9.06 8.71 -1.88
CA LYS A 133 9.98 7.72 -2.43
C LYS A 133 11.44 8.08 -2.15
N PRO A 134 12.29 7.07 -1.84
CA PRO A 134 13.73 7.25 -1.91
C PRO A 134 14.14 7.66 -3.32
N VAL A 135 15.10 8.57 -3.43
CA VAL A 135 15.74 8.97 -4.68
C VAL A 135 17.07 8.24 -4.78
N ALA A 136 17.32 7.61 -5.92
CA ALA A 136 18.62 7.01 -6.19
C ALA A 136 19.69 8.12 -6.27
N GLY A 137 20.78 7.94 -5.53
CA GLY A 137 22.02 8.66 -5.81
C GLY A 137 22.77 8.05 -6.99
N ASP A 138 23.88 8.67 -7.39
CA ASP A 138 24.73 8.16 -8.46
C ASP A 138 25.25 6.74 -8.14
N VAL A 139 25.14 5.83 -9.09
CA VAL A 139 25.64 4.46 -8.96
C VAL A 139 27.15 4.49 -9.22
N THR A 140 27.95 4.54 -8.16
CA THR A 140 29.41 4.53 -8.25
C THR A 140 29.94 3.13 -7.97
N GLY A 141 29.91 2.24 -8.97
CA GLY A 141 30.47 0.89 -8.84
C GLY A 141 30.54 0.16 -10.19
N GLU A 142 31.60 -0.61 -10.41
CA GLU A 142 31.79 -1.46 -11.60
C GLU A 142 31.10 -2.84 -11.47
N GLU A 143 30.54 -3.15 -10.30
CA GLU A 143 29.82 -4.39 -10.05
C GLU A 143 28.34 -4.29 -10.42
N SER A 144 27.83 -5.33 -11.10
CA SER A 144 26.40 -5.46 -11.40
C SER A 144 25.62 -5.74 -10.12
N GLY A 145 24.80 -4.79 -9.68
CA GLY A 145 23.96 -4.89 -8.48
C GLY A 145 22.53 -4.39 -8.74
N LEU A 146 21.53 -5.10 -8.19
CA LEU A 146 20.14 -4.67 -8.20
C LEU A 146 19.83 -3.87 -6.94
N LYS A 147 19.50 -2.58 -7.08
CA LYS A 147 19.01 -1.73 -5.99
C LYS A 147 17.50 -1.53 -6.11
N ILE A 148 16.74 -2.11 -5.18
CA ILE A 148 15.28 -1.95 -5.12
C ILE A 148 14.95 -0.76 -4.20
N LEU A 149 14.19 0.21 -4.71
CA LEU A 149 13.67 1.34 -3.93
C LEU A 149 12.17 1.16 -3.73
N VAL A 150 11.72 1.18 -2.48
CA VAL A 150 10.30 1.08 -2.12
C VAL A 150 9.84 2.44 -1.60
N GLY A 151 8.81 3.00 -2.23
CA GLY A 151 8.13 4.21 -1.80
C GLY A 151 6.71 3.92 -1.34
N TYR A 152 6.11 4.92 -0.69
CA TYR A 152 4.71 4.91 -0.25
C TYR A 152 3.89 5.82 -1.17
N ASP A 153 2.61 5.51 -1.33
CA ASP A 153 1.68 6.35 -2.07
C ASP A 153 0.47 6.62 -1.17
N LEU A 154 0.51 7.77 -0.50
CA LEU A 154 -0.42 8.13 0.57
C LEU A 154 -1.74 8.57 -0.04
N LEU A 155 -2.86 8.22 0.57
CA LEU A 155 -4.18 8.75 0.22
C LEU A 155 -4.43 10.02 1.03
N VAL A 156 -4.67 11.15 0.36
CA VAL A 156 -5.04 12.42 1.01
C VAL A 156 -6.42 12.82 0.51
N ILE A 157 -7.31 13.13 1.44
CA ILE A 157 -8.71 13.46 1.14
C ILE A 157 -8.98 14.86 1.70
N GLN A 158 -9.26 15.81 0.83
CA GLN A 158 -9.77 17.11 1.22
C GLN A 158 -11.30 17.06 1.24
N ARG A 159 -11.90 17.19 2.43
CA ARG A 159 -13.36 17.13 2.59
C ARG A 159 -14.04 18.40 2.07
N PRO A 160 -15.28 18.29 1.55
CA PRO A 160 -16.12 19.45 1.24
C PRO A 160 -16.55 20.14 2.54
N ALA A 161 -17.02 21.39 2.47
CA ALA A 161 -17.39 22.17 3.66
C ALA A 161 -18.49 21.50 4.51
N ASN A 162 -19.44 20.82 3.85
CA ASN A 162 -20.52 20.09 4.49
C ASN A 162 -20.54 18.66 3.95
N PRO A 163 -19.72 17.75 4.51
CA PRO A 163 -19.64 16.37 4.05
C PRO A 163 -20.90 15.59 4.43
N THR A 164 -21.51 14.96 3.44
CA THR A 164 -22.70 14.12 3.58
C THR A 164 -22.43 12.72 3.03
N LEU A 165 -23.07 11.74 3.66
CA LEU A 165 -23.08 10.35 3.22
C LEU A 165 -24.54 9.91 3.04
N THR A 166 -24.88 9.44 1.84
CA THR A 166 -26.18 8.87 1.54
C THR A 166 -25.94 7.55 0.83
N ILE A 167 -26.17 6.44 1.53
CA ILE A 167 -25.97 5.10 0.98
C ILE A 167 -27.34 4.52 0.62
N ASP A 168 -27.49 4.16 -0.65
CA ASP A 168 -28.65 3.44 -1.18
C ASP A 168 -28.20 2.10 -1.75
N TRP A 169 -29.09 1.11 -1.82
CA TRP A 169 -28.79 -0.17 -2.43
C TRP A 169 -29.94 -0.74 -3.25
N GLU A 170 -29.59 -1.49 -4.28
CA GLU A 170 -30.50 -2.30 -5.09
C GLU A 170 -30.17 -3.77 -4.82
N ASN A 171 -31.11 -4.51 -4.24
CA ASN A 171 -30.93 -5.92 -3.92
C ASN A 171 -31.58 -6.82 -4.99
N SER A 172 -30.88 -7.89 -5.38
CA SER A 172 -31.40 -8.96 -6.23
C SER A 172 -31.01 -10.34 -5.68
N ALA A 173 -31.42 -11.41 -6.36
CA ALA A 173 -31.09 -12.77 -5.92
C ALA A 173 -29.57 -13.03 -5.90
N GLU A 174 -28.84 -12.48 -6.88
CA GLU A 174 -27.43 -12.83 -7.13
C GLU A 174 -26.46 -11.71 -6.75
N GLN A 175 -26.96 -10.49 -6.50
CA GLN A 175 -26.10 -9.35 -6.19
C GLN A 175 -26.81 -8.27 -5.37
N VAL A 176 -26.01 -7.44 -4.72
CA VAL A 176 -26.42 -6.12 -4.20
C VAL A 176 -25.56 -5.06 -4.87
N ILE A 177 -26.20 -4.02 -5.40
CA ILE A 177 -25.52 -2.82 -5.90
C ILE A 177 -25.63 -1.75 -4.81
N VAL A 178 -24.51 -1.29 -4.28
CA VAL A 178 -24.44 -0.26 -3.22
C VAL A 178 -23.95 1.04 -3.81
N ARG A 179 -24.66 2.14 -3.61
CA ARG A 179 -24.38 3.46 -4.19
C ARG A 179 -24.16 4.49 -3.10
N ASN A 180 -23.25 5.44 -3.32
CA ASN A 180 -23.09 6.62 -2.48
C ASN A 180 -23.58 7.86 -3.23
N ASN A 181 -24.77 8.33 -2.86
CA ASN A 181 -25.41 9.54 -3.39
C ASN A 181 -25.11 10.80 -2.56
N GLY A 182 -24.22 10.71 -1.57
CA GLY A 182 -23.69 11.86 -0.85
C GLY A 182 -22.60 12.60 -1.63
N ASN A 183 -21.91 13.54 -0.97
CA ASN A 183 -20.80 14.29 -1.57
C ASN A 183 -19.41 13.93 -1.02
N SER A 184 -19.34 12.97 -0.10
CA SER A 184 -18.12 12.56 0.58
C SER A 184 -18.04 11.03 0.64
N ASN A 185 -16.83 10.50 0.61
CA ASN A 185 -16.56 9.07 0.57
C ASN A 185 -16.67 8.43 1.96
N ALA A 186 -17.05 7.14 1.96
CA ALA A 186 -17.01 6.28 3.14
C ALA A 186 -16.22 4.99 2.84
N GLN A 187 -15.79 4.31 3.90
CA GLN A 187 -15.23 2.96 3.80
C GLN A 187 -16.30 1.95 4.21
N LEU A 188 -16.53 0.98 3.34
CA LEU A 188 -17.29 -0.23 3.64
C LEU A 188 -16.30 -1.27 4.15
N ILE A 189 -16.42 -1.67 5.40
CA ILE A 189 -15.53 -2.61 6.07
C ILE A 189 -16.32 -3.73 6.73
N ASN A 190 -15.62 -4.79 7.14
CA ASN A 190 -16.22 -5.95 7.81
C ASN A 190 -17.43 -6.54 7.08
N GLY A 191 -17.42 -6.47 5.74
CA GLY A 191 -18.55 -6.90 4.92
C GLY A 191 -18.80 -8.40 5.03
N ARG A 192 -20.07 -8.81 5.08
CA ARG A 192 -20.47 -10.22 5.13
C ARG A 192 -21.70 -10.48 4.29
N SER A 193 -21.75 -11.64 3.64
CA SER A 193 -22.94 -12.21 3.00
C SER A 193 -23.36 -13.46 3.76
N CYS A 194 -24.57 -13.45 4.32
CA CYS A 194 -25.06 -14.47 5.25
C CYS A 194 -26.43 -15.00 4.81
N LYS A 195 -26.65 -16.31 4.92
CA LYS A 195 -28.02 -16.86 4.90
C LYS A 195 -28.76 -16.49 6.19
N PRO A 196 -30.10 -16.37 6.16
CA PRO A 196 -30.89 -16.11 7.36
C PRO A 196 -30.64 -17.15 8.46
N GLY A 197 -30.39 -16.70 9.69
CA GLY A 197 -30.17 -17.57 10.86
C GLY A 197 -28.80 -18.25 10.91
N GLN A 198 -27.91 -18.00 9.95
CA GLN A 198 -26.56 -18.56 9.96
C GLN A 198 -25.65 -17.80 10.95
N PRO A 199 -24.76 -18.50 11.71
CA PRO A 199 -23.75 -17.85 12.52
C PRO A 199 -22.82 -16.95 11.68
N GLU A 200 -22.43 -15.81 12.25
CA GLU A 200 -21.62 -14.82 11.55
C GLU A 200 -20.27 -15.39 11.07
N GLU A 201 -19.65 -16.31 11.82
CA GLU A 201 -18.35 -16.90 11.49
C GLU A 201 -18.39 -17.75 10.21
N SER A 202 -19.58 -18.26 9.87
CA SER A 202 -19.80 -19.07 8.67
C SER A 202 -20.12 -18.24 7.43
N CYS A 203 -20.34 -16.93 7.58
CA CYS A 203 -20.70 -16.05 6.46
C CYS A 203 -19.54 -15.83 5.49
N THR A 204 -19.89 -15.61 4.22
CA THR A 204 -18.91 -15.25 3.19
C THR A 204 -18.42 -13.83 3.45
N LYS A 205 -17.10 -13.63 3.54
CA LYS A 205 -16.52 -12.29 3.70
C LYS A 205 -16.65 -11.50 2.41
N VAL A 206 -17.16 -10.28 2.53
CA VAL A 206 -17.20 -9.31 1.43
C VAL A 206 -16.00 -8.37 1.58
N PRO A 207 -15.18 -8.17 0.54
CA PRO A 207 -14.00 -7.31 0.61
C PRO A 207 -14.33 -5.89 1.03
N SER A 208 -13.45 -5.31 1.85
CA SER A 208 -13.53 -3.89 2.20
C SER A 208 -13.30 -3.03 0.96
N SER A 209 -14.00 -1.91 0.86
CA SER A 209 -13.85 -0.96 -0.24
C SER A 209 -14.07 0.47 0.22
N ARG A 210 -13.58 1.44 -0.56
CA ARG A 210 -13.94 2.85 -0.40
C ARG A 210 -14.98 3.19 -1.45
N LEU A 211 -16.11 3.72 -1.02
CA LEU A 211 -17.21 4.12 -1.88
C LEU A 211 -17.24 5.65 -1.98
N TYR A 212 -16.68 6.17 -3.08
CA TYR A 212 -16.67 7.61 -3.37
C TYR A 212 -18.06 8.12 -3.76
N ALA A 213 -18.27 9.43 -3.60
CA ALA A 213 -19.49 10.10 -4.01
C ALA A 213 -19.78 9.87 -5.50
N GLY A 214 -21.02 9.50 -5.82
CA GLY A 214 -21.48 9.17 -7.16
C GLY A 214 -21.13 7.75 -7.64
N ASN A 215 -20.29 7.01 -6.91
CA ASN A 215 -19.89 5.66 -7.31
C ASN A 215 -20.87 4.60 -6.80
N ALA A 216 -20.77 3.42 -7.41
CA ALA A 216 -21.43 2.20 -6.98
C ALA A 216 -20.44 1.03 -6.91
N ILE A 217 -20.70 0.08 -6.01
CA ILE A 217 -20.04 -1.23 -6.01
C ILE A 217 -21.09 -2.33 -6.18
N THR A 218 -20.69 -3.43 -6.80
CA THR A 218 -21.51 -4.64 -6.90
C THR A 218 -20.93 -5.73 -6.02
N VAL A 219 -21.76 -6.31 -5.17
CA VAL A 219 -21.43 -7.44 -4.32
C VAL A 219 -22.21 -8.64 -4.80
N THR A 220 -21.53 -9.66 -5.33
CA THR A 220 -22.15 -10.95 -5.64
C THR A 220 -22.50 -11.69 -4.36
N LYS A 221 -23.67 -12.31 -4.32
CA LYS A 221 -24.17 -13.09 -3.18
C LYS A 221 -25.00 -14.28 -3.62
N GLY A 222 -25.20 -15.24 -2.72
CA GLY A 222 -26.14 -16.34 -2.92
C GLY A 222 -27.60 -15.88 -2.88
N ALA A 223 -28.48 -16.68 -3.49
CA ALA A 223 -29.92 -16.53 -3.32
C ALA A 223 -30.27 -16.57 -1.83
N GLU A 224 -31.15 -15.66 -1.39
CA GLU A 224 -31.58 -15.47 0.01
C GLU A 224 -30.50 -14.97 0.96
N GLU A 225 -29.25 -14.76 0.51
CA GLU A 225 -28.24 -14.15 1.37
C GLU A 225 -28.51 -12.65 1.54
N VAL A 226 -28.21 -12.17 2.75
CA VAL A 226 -28.26 -10.76 3.16
C VAL A 226 -26.83 -10.25 3.28
N VAL A 227 -26.56 -9.10 2.67
CA VAL A 227 -25.25 -8.45 2.74
C VAL A 227 -25.25 -7.42 3.86
N THR A 228 -24.18 -7.36 4.63
CA THR A 228 -23.99 -6.39 5.71
C THR A 228 -22.62 -5.74 5.59
N PHE A 229 -22.52 -4.48 6.01
CA PHE A 229 -21.26 -3.75 6.13
C PHE A 229 -21.25 -2.89 7.40
N ASP A 230 -20.07 -2.73 7.98
CA ASP A 230 -19.79 -1.58 8.83
C ASP A 230 -19.34 -0.43 7.92
N VAL A 231 -20.03 0.71 8.01
CA VAL A 231 -19.75 1.90 7.21
C VAL A 231 -19.00 2.91 8.07
N LEU A 232 -17.74 3.13 7.73
CA LEU A 232 -16.89 4.12 8.37
C LEU A 232 -16.90 5.43 7.59
N PHE A 233 -17.46 6.47 8.20
CA PHE A 233 -17.56 7.82 7.65
C PHE A 233 -17.09 8.84 8.69
N MET A 234 -16.03 9.59 8.34
CA MET A 234 -15.43 10.62 9.21
C MET A 234 -15.19 10.15 10.65
N GLY A 235 -14.64 8.93 10.79
CA GLY A 235 -14.33 8.33 12.10
C GLY A 235 -15.52 7.72 12.85
N ARG A 236 -16.75 7.82 12.32
CA ARG A 236 -17.94 7.18 12.89
C ARG A 236 -18.26 5.91 12.13
N SER A 237 -18.57 4.83 12.85
CA SER A 237 -18.96 3.54 12.28
C SER A 237 -20.46 3.31 12.50
N SER A 238 -21.16 2.85 11.46
CA SER A 238 -22.56 2.41 11.52
C SER A 238 -22.75 1.13 10.72
N ARG A 239 -23.45 0.15 11.27
CA ARG A 239 -23.76 -1.09 10.55
C ARG A 239 -24.98 -0.89 9.64
N ILE A 240 -24.87 -1.33 8.39
CA ILE A 240 -25.96 -1.37 7.41
C ILE A 240 -26.25 -2.83 7.04
N VAL A 241 -27.53 -3.16 6.97
CA VAL A 241 -28.05 -4.46 6.51
C VAL A 241 -28.80 -4.22 5.22
N MET A 242 -28.40 -4.92 4.16
CA MET A 242 -28.93 -4.76 2.80
C MET A 242 -29.88 -5.92 2.51
N GLU A 243 -31.12 -5.73 2.93
CA GLU A 243 -32.27 -6.63 2.68
C GLU A 243 -33.01 -6.25 1.39
#